data_AF-A0A1X6NEE4-F1
#
_entry.id   AF-A0A1X6NEE4-F1
#
_cell.length_a   1.000
_cell.length_b   1.000
_cell.length_c   1.000
_cell.angle_alpha   90.00
_cell.angle_beta   90.00
_cell.angle_gamma   90.00
#
_symmetry.space_group_name_H-M   'P 1'
#
loop_
_entity.id
_entity.type
_entity.pdbx_description
1 polymer ?
#
loop_
_entity_poly.entity_id
_entity_poly.type
_entity_poly.pdbx_seq_one_letter_code
_entity_poly.pdbx_strand_id
1 'polypeptide(L)'
;MTTLSLDSSTIASVSKLPVYDATGKAFDFGSLYHGEKTIVVFIRWHFFCGQYVMELAKVPQEALRQAAIRLVVIGCGDWHPIQDYCDITGYKGDMFADPSRALYQCLGLTESLERTPAGQEKRSYLAGRSFLGNLVRSIWNNRVSDNRKDR
;
A
#
# COMPACT_ATOMS: atom_id res chain seq x y z
N MET A 1 -8.67 -25.68 0.76
CA MET A 1 -7.72 -24.61 0.40
C MET A 1 -7.74 -24.50 -1.11
N THR A 2 -8.53 -23.58 -1.66
CA THR A 2 -8.64 -23.37 -3.11
C THR A 2 -7.46 -22.52 -3.53
N THR A 3 -6.50 -23.10 -4.26
CA THR A 3 -5.45 -22.34 -4.92
C THR A 3 -6.13 -21.42 -5.93
N LEU A 4 -6.08 -20.10 -5.70
CA LEU A 4 -6.51 -19.12 -6.69
C LEU A 4 -5.54 -19.19 -7.87
N SER A 5 -5.81 -20.08 -8.82
CA SER A 5 -5.15 -20.07 -10.12
C SER A 5 -5.74 -18.91 -10.89
N LEU A 6 -5.00 -17.80 -11.00
CA LEU A 6 -5.36 -16.71 -11.90
C LEU A 6 -5.33 -17.26 -13.33
N ASP A 7 -6.49 -17.29 -13.98
CA ASP A 7 -6.60 -17.72 -15.36
C ASP A 7 -5.97 -16.68 -16.31
N SER A 8 -5.43 -17.15 -17.43
CA SER A 8 -4.72 -16.30 -18.39
C SER A 8 -5.61 -15.19 -18.96
N SER A 9 -6.92 -15.41 -19.05
CA SER A 9 -7.92 -14.40 -19.47
C SER A 9 -8.07 -13.28 -18.44
N THR A 10 -8.08 -13.60 -17.15
CA THR A 10 -8.09 -12.61 -16.07
C THR A 10 -6.82 -11.79 -16.09
N ILE A 11 -5.65 -12.41 -16.23
CA ILE A 11 -4.36 -11.69 -16.33
C ILE A 11 -4.33 -10.73 -17.52
N ALA A 12 -4.80 -11.19 -18.69
CA ALA A 12 -4.88 -10.35 -19.89
C ALA A 12 -5.92 -9.22 -19.79
N SER A 13 -6.94 -9.39 -18.96
CA SER A 13 -7.95 -8.36 -18.72
C SER A 13 -7.42 -7.31 -17.74
N VAL A 14 -6.80 -7.75 -16.64
CA VAL A 14 -6.25 -6.84 -15.63
C VAL A 14 -5.03 -6.07 -16.12
N SER A 15 -4.27 -6.61 -17.08
CA SER A 15 -3.08 -5.95 -17.63
C SER A 15 -3.39 -4.58 -18.26
N LYS A 16 -4.63 -4.35 -18.71
CA LYS A 16 -5.08 -3.10 -19.32
C LYS A 16 -5.70 -2.12 -18.33
N LEU A 17 -5.82 -2.50 -17.05
CA LEU A 17 -6.43 -1.63 -16.05
C LEU A 17 -5.44 -0.53 -15.65
N PRO A 18 -5.89 0.74 -15.56
CA PRO A 18 -5.04 1.85 -15.19
C PRO A 18 -4.73 1.85 -13.70
N VAL A 19 -3.47 2.12 -13.37
CA VAL A 19 -2.98 2.44 -12.03
C VAL A 19 -2.26 3.77 -12.06
N TYR A 20 -2.31 4.50 -10.95
CA TYR A 20 -1.85 5.88 -10.86
C TYR A 20 -0.64 5.97 -9.95
N ASP A 21 0.41 6.65 -10.40
CA ASP A 21 1.57 6.95 -9.55
C ASP A 21 1.29 8.12 -8.59
N ALA A 22 2.27 8.49 -7.77
CA ALA A 22 2.17 9.62 -6.83
C ALA A 22 1.90 10.98 -7.48
N THR A 23 2.12 11.11 -8.80
CA THR A 23 1.88 12.34 -9.57
C THR A 23 0.51 12.34 -10.27
N GLY A 24 -0.25 11.25 -10.14
CA GLY A 24 -1.52 11.06 -10.83
C GLY A 24 -1.37 10.62 -12.29
N LYS A 25 -0.16 10.21 -12.71
CA LYS A 25 0.05 9.67 -14.05
C LYS A 25 -0.46 8.23 -14.11
N ALA A 26 -1.29 7.94 -15.11
CA ALA A 26 -1.81 6.61 -15.36
C ALA A 26 -0.80 5.71 -16.08
N PHE A 27 -0.74 4.45 -15.65
CA PHE A 27 0.03 3.36 -16.25
C PHE A 27 -0.84 2.13 -16.37
N ASP A 28 -0.64 1.34 -17.41
CA ASP A 28 -1.30 0.05 -17.53
C ASP A 28 -0.69 -0.93 -16.52
N PHE A 29 -1.50 -1.66 -15.76
CA PHE A 29 -1.01 -2.64 -14.79
C PHE A 29 -0.04 -3.65 -15.41
N GLY A 30 -0.28 -4.04 -16.67
CA GLY A 30 0.59 -4.92 -17.46
C GLY A 30 2.01 -4.40 -17.65
N SER A 31 2.16 -3.08 -17.77
CA SER A 31 3.46 -2.45 -17.94
C SER A 31 4.34 -2.58 -16.69
N LEU A 32 3.75 -2.81 -15.51
CA LEU A 32 4.48 -2.89 -14.26
C LEU A 32 5.33 -4.16 -14.11
N TYR A 33 4.94 -5.24 -14.79
CA TYR A 33 5.61 -6.53 -14.71
C TYR A 33 6.14 -7.04 -16.06
N HIS A 34 6.09 -6.19 -17.09
CA HIS A 34 6.56 -6.56 -18.42
C HIS A 34 8.10 -6.62 -18.45
N GLY A 35 8.66 -7.80 -18.67
CA GLY A 35 10.11 -8.00 -18.88
C GLY A 35 10.94 -8.16 -17.60
N GLU A 36 10.35 -7.98 -16.41
CA GLU A 36 11.04 -8.10 -15.13
C GLU A 36 10.24 -8.92 -14.12
N LYS A 37 10.94 -9.68 -13.28
CA LYS A 37 10.30 -10.42 -12.18
C LYS A 37 9.76 -9.41 -11.17
N THR A 38 8.45 -9.26 -11.12
CA THR A 38 7.82 -8.23 -10.28
C THR A 38 6.98 -8.86 -9.20
N ILE A 39 7.25 -8.48 -7.95
CA ILE A 39 6.41 -8.77 -6.79
C ILE A 39 5.44 -7.62 -6.64
N VAL A 40 4.16 -7.87 -6.90
CA VAL A 40 3.09 -6.90 -6.69
C VAL A 40 2.41 -7.17 -5.36
N VAL A 41 2.35 -6.17 -4.50
CA VAL A 41 1.76 -6.24 -3.17
C VAL A 41 0.55 -5.32 -3.09
N PHE A 42 -0.63 -5.90 -2.96
CA PHE A 42 -1.88 -5.15 -2.80
C PHE A 42 -2.11 -4.82 -1.32
N ILE A 43 -2.27 -3.53 -1.00
CA ILE A 43 -2.54 -3.04 0.36
C ILE A 43 -3.89 -2.33 0.45
N ARG A 44 -4.46 -2.26 1.66
CA ARG A 44 -5.62 -1.39 1.95
C ARG A 44 -5.12 -0.11 2.61
N TRP A 45 -5.57 1.08 2.22
CA TRP A 45 -5.03 2.36 2.74
C TRP A 45 -5.41 2.71 4.19
N HIS A 46 -5.82 1.74 5.01
CA HIS A 46 -6.27 2.00 6.37
C HIS A 46 -5.10 2.02 7.37
N PHE A 47 -5.34 2.61 8.56
CA PHE A 47 -4.39 2.91 9.64
C PHE A 47 -3.40 1.80 10.05
N PHE A 48 -3.69 0.53 9.74
CA PHE A 48 -2.84 -0.62 10.08
C PHE A 48 -1.86 -1.04 8.97
N CYS A 49 -2.14 -0.70 7.71
CA CYS A 49 -1.27 -1.10 6.59
C CYS A 49 0.04 -0.31 6.55
N GLY A 50 0.10 0.86 7.22
CA GLY A 50 1.34 1.63 7.34
C GLY A 50 2.46 0.86 8.04
N GLN A 51 2.14 0.03 9.05
CA GLN A 51 3.14 -0.81 9.70
C GLN A 51 3.69 -1.89 8.75
N TYR A 52 2.84 -2.44 7.89
CA TYR A 52 3.26 -3.43 6.91
C TYR A 52 4.18 -2.81 5.84
N VAL A 53 3.82 -1.61 5.35
CA VAL A 53 4.68 -0.88 4.40
C VAL A 53 6.00 -0.44 5.03
N MET A 54 6.01 -0.11 6.33
CA MET A 54 7.25 0.15 7.06
C MET A 54 8.16 -1.08 7.14
N GLU A 55 7.60 -2.29 7.31
CA GLU A 55 8.41 -3.52 7.23
C GLU A 55 8.91 -3.77 5.81
N LEU A 56 8.08 -3.50 4.79
CA LEU A 56 8.52 -3.54 3.39
C LEU A 56 9.64 -2.53 3.11
N ALA A 57 9.63 -1.37 3.76
CA ALA A 57 10.68 -0.36 3.63
C ALA A 57 12.03 -0.82 4.21
N LYS A 58 12.04 -1.82 5.10
CA LYS A 58 13.29 -2.43 5.61
C LYS A 58 13.88 -3.46 4.65
N VAL A 59 13.13 -3.90 3.64
CA VAL A 59 13.66 -4.83 2.64
C VAL A 59 14.79 -4.13 1.88
N PRO A 60 16.01 -4.70 1.87
CA PRO A 60 17.14 -4.08 1.22
C PRO A 60 16.90 -4.02 -0.29
N GLN A 61 16.73 -2.80 -0.81
CA GLN A 61 16.58 -2.49 -2.24
C GLN A 61 17.72 -3.09 -3.07
N GLU A 62 18.93 -3.13 -2.52
CA GLU A 62 20.09 -3.72 -3.19
C GLU A 62 19.92 -5.22 -3.44
N ALA A 63 19.34 -5.96 -2.49
CA ALA A 63 19.09 -7.39 -2.66
C ALA A 63 18.02 -7.64 -3.75
N LEU A 64 16.98 -6.81 -3.79
CA LEU A 64 15.96 -6.86 -4.84
C LEU A 64 16.58 -6.58 -6.22
N ARG A 65 17.43 -5.55 -6.31
CA ARG A 65 18.16 -5.19 -7.54
C ARG A 65 19.09 -6.30 -8.01
N GLN A 66 19.87 -6.90 -7.10
CA GLN A 66 20.76 -8.02 -7.41
C GLN A 66 20.00 -9.26 -7.89
N ALA A 67 18.78 -9.47 -7.39
CA ALA A 67 17.92 -10.55 -7.83
C ALA A 67 17.15 -10.25 -9.14
N ALA A 68 17.30 -9.05 -9.71
CA ALA A 68 16.48 -8.53 -10.81
C ALA A 68 14.97 -8.64 -10.49
N ILE A 69 14.62 -8.33 -9.24
CA ILE A 69 13.26 -8.32 -8.74
C ILE A 69 12.81 -6.89 -8.49
N ARG A 70 11.66 -6.53 -9.05
CA ARG A 70 11.00 -5.27 -8.77
C ARG A 70 9.92 -5.49 -7.71
N LEU A 71 9.86 -4.64 -6.68
CA LEU A 71 8.80 -4.67 -5.66
C LEU A 71 7.88 -3.47 -5.87
N VAL A 72 6.61 -3.75 -6.14
CA VAL A 72 5.59 -2.74 -6.40
C VAL A 72 4.47 -2.86 -5.38
N VAL A 73 4.06 -1.75 -4.79
CA VAL A 73 2.93 -1.69 -3.86
C VAL A 73 1.75 -0.99 -4.55
N ILE A 74 0.57 -1.61 -4.52
CA ILE A 74 -0.66 -1.05 -5.08
C ILE A 74 -1.68 -0.88 -3.96
N GLY A 75 -2.24 0.32 -3.82
CA GLY A 75 -3.32 0.61 -2.87
C GLY A 75 -4.68 0.84 -3.56
N CYS A 76 -5.78 0.49 -2.91
CA CYS A 76 -7.16 0.67 -3.41
C CYS A 76 -7.75 2.09 -3.21
N GLY A 77 -6.90 3.08 -2.98
CA GLY A 77 -7.28 4.45 -2.63
C GLY A 77 -6.92 5.45 -3.71
N ASP A 78 -7.12 6.73 -3.41
CA ASP A 78 -6.72 7.84 -4.28
C ASP A 78 -5.19 7.96 -4.37
N TRP A 79 -4.66 8.55 -5.44
CA TRP A 79 -3.20 8.67 -5.63
C TRP A 79 -2.58 9.82 -4.86
N HIS A 80 -3.36 10.87 -4.55
CA HIS A 80 -2.91 12.06 -3.82
C HIS A 80 -2.13 11.76 -2.53
N PRO A 81 -2.52 10.78 -1.69
CA PRO A 81 -1.82 10.48 -0.44
C PRO A 81 -0.56 9.62 -0.59
N ILE A 82 -0.19 9.16 -1.80
CA ILE A 82 0.97 8.26 -1.99
C ILE A 82 2.24 8.91 -1.45
N GLN A 83 2.48 10.17 -1.80
CA GLN A 83 3.71 10.86 -1.41
C GLN A 83 3.83 10.97 0.12
N ASP A 84 2.79 11.49 0.77
CA ASP A 84 2.73 11.58 2.24
C ASP A 84 2.89 10.20 2.90
N TYR A 85 2.30 9.17 2.30
CA TYR A 85 2.36 7.81 2.83
C TYR A 85 3.76 7.21 2.72
N CYS A 86 4.45 7.40 1.60
CA CYS A 86 5.86 7.04 1.43
C CYS A 86 6.74 7.77 2.45
N ASP A 87 6.51 9.07 2.66
CA ASP A 87 7.29 9.87 3.61
C ASP A 87 7.10 9.40 5.07
N ILE A 88 5.87 9.08 5.47
CA ILE A 88 5.55 8.57 6.82
C ILE A 88 6.13 7.17 7.04
N THR A 89 6.08 6.31 6.02
CA THR A 89 6.52 4.91 6.13
C THR A 89 8.02 4.74 5.88
N GLY A 90 8.67 5.73 5.26
CA GLY A 90 10.05 5.63 4.78
C GLY A 90 10.21 4.71 3.57
N TYR A 91 9.11 4.34 2.90
CA TYR A 91 9.15 3.46 1.74
C TYR A 91 9.68 4.21 0.52
N LYS A 92 10.68 3.62 -0.14
CA LYS A 92 11.38 4.21 -1.29
C LYS A 92 11.19 3.41 -2.59
N GLY A 93 10.32 2.39 -2.55
CA GLY A 93 10.01 1.59 -3.73
C GLY A 93 8.85 2.19 -4.54
N ASP A 94 8.47 1.47 -5.59
CA ASP A 94 7.39 1.91 -6.47
C ASP A 94 6.02 1.70 -5.83
N MET A 95 5.23 2.77 -5.76
CA MET A 95 3.89 2.76 -5.19
C MET A 95 2.87 3.35 -6.15
N PHE A 96 1.76 2.64 -6.31
CA PHE A 96 0.65 3.04 -7.17
C PHE A 96 -0.69 2.96 -6.46
N ALA A 97 -1.67 3.64 -7.01
CA ALA A 97 -3.06 3.64 -6.58
C ALA A 97 -3.95 3.03 -7.69
N ASP A 98 -4.94 2.25 -7.27
CA ASP A 98 -6.10 1.88 -8.08
C ASP A 98 -7.36 2.45 -7.39
N PRO A 99 -7.72 3.72 -7.70
CA PRO A 99 -8.92 4.34 -7.13
C PRO A 99 -10.21 3.65 -7.56
N SER A 100 -10.21 3.02 -8.75
CA SER A 100 -11.37 2.32 -9.31
C SER A 100 -11.65 0.99 -8.63
N ARG A 101 -10.62 0.43 -7.98
CA ARG A 101 -10.59 -0.91 -7.39
C ARG A 101 -10.85 -2.04 -8.39
N ALA A 102 -10.80 -1.75 -9.69
CA ALA A 102 -11.01 -2.73 -10.73
C ALA A 102 -10.01 -3.89 -10.63
N LEU A 103 -8.77 -3.63 -10.23
CA LEU A 103 -7.79 -4.71 -10.00
C LEU A 103 -8.20 -5.63 -8.86
N TYR A 104 -8.69 -5.07 -7.76
CA TYR A 104 -9.12 -5.84 -6.60
C TYR A 104 -10.32 -6.73 -6.95
N GLN A 105 -11.29 -6.18 -7.68
CA GLN A 105 -12.48 -6.91 -8.11
C GLN A 105 -12.14 -8.01 -9.12
N CYS A 106 -11.36 -7.69 -10.16
CA CYS A 106 -11.00 -8.65 -11.20
C CYS A 106 -10.08 -9.77 -10.69
N LEU A 107 -9.19 -9.47 -9.74
CA LEU A 107 -8.32 -10.48 -9.11
C LEU A 107 -9.03 -11.27 -8.00
N GLY A 108 -10.31 -10.97 -7.71
CA GLY A 108 -11.06 -11.61 -6.63
C GLY A 108 -10.48 -11.34 -5.24
N LEU A 109 -9.76 -10.23 -5.07
CA LEU A 109 -9.20 -9.83 -3.78
C LEU A 109 -10.32 -9.34 -2.87
N THR A 110 -10.31 -9.78 -1.62
CA THR A 110 -11.35 -9.41 -0.66
C THR A 110 -11.27 -7.91 -0.31
N GLU A 111 -12.24 -7.15 -0.81
CA GLU A 111 -12.51 -5.77 -0.39
C GLU A 111 -13.32 -5.75 0.92
N SER A 112 -12.75 -6.24 2.02
CA SER A 112 -13.39 -5.97 3.30
C SER A 112 -13.11 -4.52 3.68
N LEU A 113 -14.13 -3.71 3.93
CA LEU A 113 -14.01 -2.44 4.68
C LEU A 113 -14.17 -2.69 6.19
N GLU A 114 -14.50 -3.92 6.58
CA GLU A 114 -14.69 -4.27 7.97
C GLU A 114 -13.34 -4.24 8.69
N ARG A 115 -13.35 -3.54 9.83
CA ARG A 115 -12.29 -3.62 10.83
C ARG A 115 -12.18 -5.08 11.23
N THR A 116 -10.96 -5.56 11.50
CA THR A 116 -10.74 -6.86 12.15
C THR A 116 -11.73 -7.00 13.32
N PRO A 117 -12.53 -8.08 13.39
CA PRO A 117 -13.44 -8.30 14.50
C PRO A 117 -12.67 -8.21 15.83
N ALA A 118 -13.26 -7.57 16.84
CA ALA A 118 -12.68 -7.53 18.17
C ALA A 118 -12.53 -8.96 18.69
N GLY A 119 -11.29 -9.46 18.81
CA GLY A 119 -11.01 -10.78 19.41
C GLY A 119 -9.98 -11.67 18.72
N GLN A 120 -9.42 -11.29 17.55
CA GLN A 120 -8.30 -12.04 16.96
C GLN A 120 -6.94 -11.49 17.41
N GLU A 121 -5.99 -12.38 17.70
CA GLU A 121 -4.60 -11.99 17.97
C GLU A 121 -4.05 -11.15 16.81
N LYS A 122 -3.56 -9.97 17.17
CA LYS A 122 -2.94 -9.04 16.22
C LYS A 122 -1.67 -9.69 15.68
N ARG A 123 -1.59 -9.81 14.34
CA ARG A 123 -0.40 -10.33 13.64
C ARG A 123 0.88 -9.63 14.11
N SER A 124 1.99 -10.36 14.17
CA SER A 124 3.27 -9.93 14.77
C SER A 124 3.83 -8.59 14.27
N TYR A 125 3.54 -8.17 13.03
CA TYR A 125 3.93 -6.86 12.50
C TYR A 125 3.18 -5.67 13.15
N LEU A 126 2.15 -5.93 13.95
CA LEU A 126 1.42 -4.93 14.73
C LEU A 126 2.01 -4.70 16.13
N ALA A 127 3.05 -5.44 16.52
CA ALA A 127 3.61 -5.40 17.86
C ALA A 127 4.43 -4.12 18.16
N GLY A 128 4.68 -3.25 17.17
CA GLY A 128 5.71 -2.22 17.28
C GLY A 128 5.29 -0.81 17.69
N ARG A 129 4.01 -0.42 17.64
CA ARG A 129 3.58 0.96 17.98
C ARG A 129 2.30 1.00 18.79
N SER A 130 2.47 1.28 20.08
CA SER A 130 1.40 1.45 21.07
C SER A 130 0.39 2.50 20.62
N PHE A 131 -0.91 2.15 20.70
CA PHE A 131 -2.06 3.05 20.48
C PHE A 131 -1.93 4.39 21.22
N LEU A 132 -1.28 4.38 22.39
CA LEU A 132 -0.95 5.57 23.18
C LEU A 132 -0.06 6.58 22.42
N GLY A 133 0.92 6.10 21.65
CA GLY A 133 1.82 6.97 20.89
C GLY A 133 1.09 7.76 19.81
N ASN A 134 0.07 7.16 19.18
CA ASN A 134 -0.73 7.83 18.16
C ASN A 134 -1.72 8.84 18.77
N LEU A 135 -2.25 8.56 19.98
CA LEU A 135 -3.06 9.52 20.74
C LEU A 135 -2.24 10.73 21.19
N VAL A 136 -1.05 10.51 21.76
CA VAL A 136 -0.15 11.58 22.19
C VAL A 136 0.28 12.44 21.00
N ARG A 137 0.60 11.84 19.85
CA ARG A 137 1.00 12.57 18.63
C ARG A 137 -0.16 13.37 18.03
N SER A 138 -1.40 12.89 18.12
CA SER A 138 -2.59 13.62 17.67
C SER A 138 -2.84 14.87 18.51
N ILE A 139 -2.77 14.73 19.85
CA ILE A 139 -2.92 15.88 20.76
C ILE A 139 -1.80 16.90 20.56
N TRP A 140 -0.56 16.45 20.37
CA TRP A 140 0.58 17.33 20.12
C TRP A 140 0.46 18.09 18.79
N ASN A 141 0.12 17.40 17.70
CA ASN A 141 -0.02 18.03 16.39
C ASN A 141 -1.17 19.06 16.35
N ASN A 142 -2.27 18.81 17.07
CA ASN A 142 -3.40 19.73 17.15
C ASN A 142 -3.06 21.00 17.98
N ARG A 143 -2.19 20.87 18.99
CA ARG A 143 -1.75 22.00 19.83
C ARG A 143 -0.70 22.89 19.15
N VAL A 144 0.12 22.32 18.26
CA VAL A 144 1.13 23.08 17.48
C VAL A 144 0.49 23.90 16.35
N SER A 145 -0.65 23.48 15.80
CA SER A 145 -1.38 24.25 14.78
C SER A 145 -2.15 25.46 15.32
N ASP A 146 -2.43 25.50 16.62
CA ASP A 146 -3.15 26.60 17.28
C ASP A 146 -2.23 27.83 17.49
N ASN A 147 -0.96 27.58 17.83
CA ASN A 147 0.03 28.65 18.09
C ASN A 147 0.56 29.39 16.85
N ARG A 148 0.01 29.13 15.65
CA ARG A 148 0.40 29.81 14.40
C ARG A 148 -0.65 30.80 13.88
N LYS A 149 -1.78 30.98 14.57
CA LYS A 149 -2.83 31.93 14.14
C LYS A 149 -2.74 33.33 14.76
N ASP A 150 -1.84 33.55 15.72
CA ASP A 150 -1.70 34.84 16.43
C ASP A 150 -0.34 35.54 16.17
N ARG A 151 0.23 35.44 14.97
CA ARG A 151 1.39 36.27 14.59
C ARG A 151 1.33 36.74 13.14
#